data_AF-A0A0P0X944-F1
#
_entry.id   AF-A0A0P0X944-F1
#
_cell.length_a   1.000
_cell.length_b   1.000
_cell.length_c   1.000
_cell.angle_alpha   90.00
_cell.angle_beta   90.00
_cell.angle_gamma   90.00
#
_symmetry.space_group_name_H-M   'P 1'
#
loop_
_entity.id
_entity.type
_entity.pdbx_description
1 polymer ?
#
loop_
_entity_poly.entity_id
_entity_poly.type
_entity_poly.pdbx_seq_one_letter_code
_entity_poly.pdbx_strand_id
1 'polypeptide(L)'
;MLGPMSFYLGKNQNLWKCVNIMDINAKYPKDTFDAVHRFISSTSGSSAIKNSRSKYQAAIVLKNQCLKHLALGEVLQILYIIINTKKWFVPHSSGWQPLSFNIIVVDATTGAGGKA
;
A
#
# COMPACT_ATOMS: atom_id res chain seq x y z
N MET A 1 -4.67 16.91 -32.07
CA MET A 1 -5.67 15.88 -31.74
C MET A 1 -5.05 14.53 -32.03
N LEU A 2 -4.83 13.67 -31.03
CA LEU A 2 -4.44 12.28 -31.29
C LEU A 2 -5.64 11.55 -31.88
N GLY A 3 -5.50 10.99 -33.07
CA GLY A 3 -6.54 10.19 -33.72
C GLY A 3 -6.85 8.90 -32.95
N PRO A 4 -7.96 8.21 -33.26
CA PRO A 4 -8.34 6.98 -32.57
C PRO A 4 -7.25 5.92 -32.72
N MET A 5 -6.71 5.45 -31.59
CA MET A 5 -5.63 4.47 -31.53
C MET A 5 -6.24 3.07 -31.31
N SER A 6 -6.15 2.21 -32.32
CA SER A 6 -6.66 0.84 -32.25
C SER A 6 -5.71 -0.05 -31.44
N PHE A 7 -6.23 -0.70 -30.41
CA PHE A 7 -5.50 -1.71 -29.64
C PHE A 7 -5.94 -3.11 -30.08
N TYR A 8 -4.99 -3.96 -30.47
CA TYR A 8 -5.25 -5.35 -30.83
C TYR A 8 -4.93 -6.25 -29.64
N LEU A 9 -5.87 -7.12 -29.28
CA LEU A 9 -5.75 -8.00 -28.12
C LEU A 9 -5.78 -9.47 -28.54
N GLY A 10 -4.90 -10.28 -27.93
CA GLY A 10 -4.96 -11.73 -28.07
C GLY A 10 -6.29 -12.27 -27.53
N LYS A 11 -6.91 -13.20 -28.26
CA LYS A 11 -8.17 -13.86 -27.85
C LYS A 11 -7.99 -14.42 -26.44
N ASN A 12 -8.87 -14.00 -25.52
CA ASN A 12 -8.90 -14.37 -24.09
C ASN A 12 -7.91 -13.65 -23.14
N GLN A 13 -7.25 -12.57 -23.57
CA GLN A 13 -6.54 -11.70 -22.62
C GLN A 13 -7.51 -10.71 -21.97
N ASN A 14 -7.36 -10.46 -20.66
CA ASN A 14 -8.03 -9.35 -19.99
C ASN A 14 -7.23 -8.07 -20.24
N LEU A 15 -7.84 -7.10 -20.93
CA LEU A 15 -7.18 -5.82 -21.27
C LEU A 15 -6.94 -4.97 -20.01
N TRP A 16 -7.89 -5.02 -19.07
CA TRP A 16 -7.79 -4.38 -17.76
C TRP A 16 -8.51 -5.24 -16.74
N LYS A 17 -7.94 -5.33 -15.53
CA LYS A 17 -8.65 -5.81 -14.35
C LYS A 17 -9.07 -4.59 -13.54
N CYS A 18 -10.35 -4.21 -13.61
CA CYS A 18 -10.88 -3.16 -12.75
C CYS A 18 -10.91 -3.67 -11.31
N VAL A 19 -10.09 -3.06 -10.46
CA VAL A 19 -10.02 -3.38 -9.03
C VAL A 19 -10.79 -2.32 -8.27
N ASN A 20 -11.75 -2.75 -7.44
CA ASN A 20 -12.40 -1.84 -6.51
C ASN A 20 -11.45 -1.54 -5.34
N ILE A 21 -10.74 -0.42 -5.43
CA ILE A 21 -9.75 0.01 -4.42
C ILE A 21 -10.37 0.13 -3.01
N MET A 22 -11.68 0.35 -2.92
CA MET A 22 -12.39 0.56 -1.65
C MET A 22 -12.94 -0.74 -1.05
N ASP A 23 -12.80 -1.88 -1.73
CA ASP A 23 -13.26 -3.16 -1.20
C ASP A 23 -12.30 -3.68 -0.14
N ILE A 24 -12.71 -3.57 1.12
CA ILE A 24 -11.98 -4.03 2.31
C ILE A 24 -11.98 -5.56 2.47
N ASN A 25 -12.87 -6.26 1.78
CA ASN A 25 -13.04 -7.71 1.88
C ASN A 25 -12.15 -8.48 0.89
N ALA A 26 -11.41 -7.77 0.03
CA ALA A 26 -10.49 -8.40 -0.89
C ALA A 26 -9.43 -9.21 -0.16
N LYS A 27 -9.24 -10.44 -0.63
CA LYS A 27 -8.31 -11.40 -0.02
C LYS A 27 -6.97 -11.34 -0.75
N TYR A 28 -5.95 -10.93 -0.02
CA TYR A 28 -4.56 -11.02 -0.44
C TYR A 28 -3.82 -12.07 0.39
N PRO A 29 -2.79 -12.74 -0.17
CA PRO A 29 -1.96 -13.67 0.59
C PRO A 29 -1.37 -12.99 1.83
N LYS A 30 -1.24 -13.74 2.92
CA LYS A 30 -0.62 -13.23 4.15
C LYS A 30 0.79 -12.68 3.89
N ASP A 31 1.55 -13.38 3.05
CA ASP A 31 2.90 -12.99 2.63
C ASP A 31 2.95 -11.58 2.02
N THR A 32 1.87 -11.13 1.36
CA THR A 32 1.78 -9.76 0.82
C THR A 32 1.76 -8.74 1.95
N PHE A 33 0.94 -8.98 2.98
CA PHE A 33 0.88 -8.10 4.15
C PHE A 33 2.16 -8.16 4.97
N ASP A 34 2.77 -9.34 5.12
CA ASP A 34 4.04 -9.51 5.83
C ASP A 34 5.20 -8.79 5.12
N ALA A 35 5.24 -8.83 3.78
CA ALA A 35 6.20 -8.07 2.98
C ALA A 35 6.03 -6.56 3.15
N VAL A 36 4.79 -6.07 3.12
CA VAL A 36 4.50 -4.64 3.36
C VAL A 36 4.88 -4.25 4.79
N HIS A 37 4.54 -5.07 5.78
CA HIS A 37 4.90 -4.84 7.17
C HIS A 37 6.42 -4.72 7.34
N ARG A 38 7.18 -5.68 6.79
CA ARG A 38 8.65 -5.65 6.80
C ARG A 38 9.21 -4.40 6.13
N PHE A 39 8.60 -3.97 5.03
CA PHE A 39 9.02 -2.75 4.32
C PHE A 39 8.79 -1.49 5.16
N ILE A 40 7.59 -1.32 5.74
CA ILE A 40 7.27 -0.12 6.51
C ILE A 40 7.99 -0.05 7.86
N SER A 41 8.40 -1.21 8.41
CA SER A 41 9.23 -1.31 9.61
C SER A 41 10.71 -1.02 9.33
N SER A 42 11.15 -1.06 8.07
CA SER A 42 12.51 -0.65 7.70
C SER A 42 12.66 0.89 7.74
N THR A 43 13.85 1.39 8.07
CA THR A 43 14.11 2.83 8.13
C THR A 43 13.85 3.54 6.79
N SER A 44 14.27 2.93 5.69
CA SER A 44 14.08 3.48 4.34
C SER A 44 12.62 3.45 3.92
N GLY A 45 11.91 2.33 4.13
CA GLY A 45 10.51 2.20 3.77
C GLY A 45 9.60 3.09 4.62
N SER A 46 9.85 3.15 5.94
CA SER A 46 9.14 4.06 6.86
C SER A 46 9.28 5.51 6.43
N SER A 47 10.50 5.94 6.11
CA SER A 47 10.78 7.31 5.65
C SER A 47 10.11 7.62 4.30
N ALA A 48 10.20 6.69 3.34
CA ALA A 48 9.61 6.87 2.01
C ALA A 48 8.07 7.02 2.06
N ILE A 49 7.40 6.24 2.92
CA ILE A 49 5.96 6.34 3.11
C ILE A 49 5.59 7.62 3.88
N LYS A 50 6.35 8.01 4.91
CA LYS A 50 6.15 9.29 5.62
C LYS A 50 6.29 10.51 4.72
N ASN A 51 7.25 10.48 3.80
CA ASN A 51 7.52 11.56 2.85
C ASN A 51 6.57 11.57 1.64
N SER A 52 5.66 10.61 1.54
CA SER A 52 4.67 10.57 0.47
C SER A 52 3.63 11.68 0.67
N ARG A 53 3.30 12.39 -0.40
CA ARG A 53 2.34 13.49 -0.44
C ARG A 53 0.93 13.06 -0.85
N SER A 54 0.70 11.78 -1.13
CA SER A 54 -0.62 11.24 -1.48
C SER A 54 -0.68 9.72 -1.29
N LYS A 55 -1.91 9.17 -1.18
CA LYS A 55 -2.14 7.70 -1.22
C LYS A 55 -1.56 7.09 -2.50
N TYR A 56 -1.71 7.79 -3.62
CA TYR A 56 -1.18 7.37 -4.90
C TYR A 56 0.34 7.31 -4.90
N GLN A 57 1.01 8.34 -4.36
CA GLN A 57 2.47 8.34 -4.25
C GLN A 57 2.97 7.22 -3.33
N ALA A 58 2.32 7.03 -2.18
CA ALA A 58 2.65 5.92 -1.27
C ALA A 58 2.43 4.55 -1.93
N ALA A 59 1.36 4.38 -2.71
CA ALA A 59 1.09 3.16 -3.47
C ALA A 59 2.15 2.92 -4.57
N ILE A 60 2.62 3.98 -5.24
CA ILE A 60 3.71 3.88 -6.22
C ILE A 60 5.03 3.46 -5.54
N VAL A 61 5.34 4.00 -4.37
CA VAL A 61 6.51 3.58 -3.58
C VAL A 61 6.39 2.09 -3.21
N LEU A 62 5.25 1.67 -2.68
CA LEU A 62 4.99 0.26 -2.34
C LEU A 62 5.12 -0.65 -3.56
N LYS A 63 4.53 -0.28 -4.69
CA LYS A 63 4.63 -1.03 -5.95
C LYS A 63 6.09 -1.19 -6.37
N ASN A 64 6.85 -0.10 -6.40
CA ASN A 64 8.20 -0.10 -6.94
C ASN A 64 9.21 -0.79 -6.01
N GLN A 65 9.01 -0.75 -4.70
CA GLN A 65 10.00 -1.25 -3.73
C GLN A 65 9.61 -2.58 -3.08
N CYS A 66 8.32 -2.88 -2.92
CA CYS A 66 7.84 -4.05 -2.19
C CYS A 66 6.98 -4.99 -3.05
N LEU A 67 6.05 -4.45 -3.85
CA LEU A 67 4.97 -5.19 -4.51
C LEU A 67 5.06 -5.13 -6.04
N LYS A 68 6.25 -5.38 -6.59
CA LYS A 68 6.56 -5.22 -8.03
C LYS A 68 5.68 -6.08 -8.95
N HIS A 69 5.20 -7.21 -8.44
CA HIS A 69 4.39 -8.18 -9.20
C HIS A 69 2.90 -7.82 -9.25
N LEU A 70 2.44 -6.82 -8.48
CA LEU A 70 1.03 -6.45 -8.40
C LEU A 70 0.71 -5.26 -9.30
N ALA A 71 -0.53 -5.23 -9.81
CA ALA A 71 -1.03 -4.08 -10.52
C ALA A 71 -1.22 -2.89 -9.55
N LEU A 72 -1.12 -1.66 -10.07
CA LEU A 72 -1.26 -0.46 -9.21
C LEU A 72 -2.61 -0.41 -8.49
N GLY A 73 -3.69 -0.87 -9.13
CA GLY A 73 -5.01 -0.96 -8.51
C GLY A 73 -5.04 -1.92 -7.31
N GLU A 74 -4.31 -3.03 -7.38
CA GLU A 74 -4.19 -3.99 -6.27
C GLU A 74 -3.36 -3.41 -5.13
N VAL A 75 -2.27 -2.71 -5.44
CA VAL A 75 -1.45 -2.02 -4.44
C VAL A 75 -2.23 -0.91 -3.73
N LEU A 76 -3.06 -0.16 -4.48
CA LEU A 76 -3.96 0.84 -3.91
C LEU A 76 -5.00 0.21 -2.98
N GLN A 77 -5.57 -0.94 -3.36
CA GLN A 77 -6.52 -1.68 -2.54
C GLN A 77 -5.87 -2.21 -1.25
N ILE A 78 -4.67 -2.78 -1.34
CA ILE A 78 -3.88 -3.22 -0.19
C ILE A 78 -3.60 -2.04 0.75
N LEU A 79 -3.17 -0.90 0.21
CA LEU A 79 -2.93 0.30 1.00
C LEU A 79 -4.21 0.76 1.72
N TYR A 80 -5.36 0.70 1.04
CA TYR A 80 -6.65 1.04 1.62
C TYR A 80 -7.04 0.08 2.77
N ILE A 81 -6.85 -1.23 2.61
CA ILE A 81 -7.08 -2.23 3.66
C ILE A 81 -6.17 -1.97 4.87
N ILE A 82 -4.89 -1.67 4.63
CA ILE A 82 -3.93 -1.41 5.70
C ILE A 82 -4.30 -0.17 6.50
N ILE A 83 -4.70 0.92 5.82
CA ILE A 83 -5.10 2.17 6.47
C ILE A 83 -6.38 1.97 7.30
N ASN A 84 -7.42 1.36 6.73
CA ASN A 84 -8.74 1.31 7.37
C ASN A 84 -8.92 0.15 8.34
N THR A 85 -8.39 -1.02 8.02
CA THR A 85 -8.59 -2.23 8.82
C THR A 85 -7.45 -2.43 9.81
N LYS A 86 -6.21 -2.38 9.33
CA LYS A 86 -5.02 -2.66 10.15
C LYS A 86 -4.55 -1.44 10.96
N LYS A 87 -4.93 -0.23 10.55
CA LYS A 87 -4.56 1.05 11.17
C LYS A 87 -3.04 1.22 11.37
N TRP A 88 -2.22 0.63 10.49
CA TRP A 88 -0.76 0.78 10.52
C TRP A 88 -0.30 2.22 10.24
N PHE A 89 -1.16 2.97 9.56
CA PHE A 89 -0.98 4.38 9.30
C PHE A 89 -2.11 5.16 9.94
N VAL A 90 -1.77 6.21 10.68
CA VAL A 90 -2.75 7.18 11.16
C VAL A 90 -2.77 8.36 10.18
N PRO A 91 -3.91 8.61 9.50
CA PRO A 91 -4.09 9.81 8.71
C PRO A 91 -3.89 11.05 9.59
N HIS A 92 -3.30 12.11 9.04
CA HIS A 92 -3.16 13.36 9.78
C HIS A 92 -4.54 13.85 10.27
N SER A 93 -4.60 14.30 11.53
CA SER A 93 -5.84 14.71 12.20
C SER A 93 -6.57 15.85 11.49
N SER A 94 -5.86 16.66 10.71
CA SER A 94 -6.42 17.80 9.97
C SER A 94 -7.35 17.41 8.82
N GLY A 95 -7.36 16.15 8.35
CA GLY A 95 -8.21 15.67 7.26
C GLY A 95 -7.95 16.26 5.87
N TRP A 96 -7.31 17.43 5.79
CA TRP A 96 -7.06 18.22 4.58
C TRP A 96 -5.65 18.10 4.01
N GLN A 97 -4.67 17.69 4.81
CA GLN A 97 -3.35 17.41 4.26
C GLN A 97 -3.45 16.19 3.36
N PRO A 98 -2.76 16.17 2.21
CA PRO A 98 -2.81 15.05 1.28
C PRO A 98 -2.05 13.80 1.79
N LEU A 99 -1.91 13.69 3.12
CA LEU A 99 -1.48 12.57 3.98
C LEU A 99 -0.01 12.61 4.35
N SER A 100 0.31 13.28 5.46
CA SER A 100 1.43 12.84 6.31
C SER A 100 0.93 11.65 7.15
N PHE A 101 1.49 10.46 6.92
CA PHE A 101 1.16 9.29 7.72
C PHE A 101 2.03 9.25 8.97
N ASN A 102 1.43 9.17 10.16
CA ASN A 102 2.17 8.74 11.33
C ASN A 102 2.21 7.20 11.30
N ILE A 103 3.40 6.64 11.12
CA ILE A 103 3.61 5.19 11.09
C ILE A 103 3.69 4.70 12.53
N ILE A 104 2.74 3.86 12.93
CA ILE A 104 2.85 3.11 14.18
C ILE A 104 3.59 1.83 13.81
N VAL A 105 4.86 1.73 14.18
CA VAL A 105 5.58 0.45 14.10
C VAL A 105 4.93 -0.45 15.14
N VAL A 106 4.16 -1.46 14.71
CA VAL A 106 3.66 -2.48 15.62
C VAL A 106 4.84 -3.41 15.89
N ASP A 107 5.49 -3.18 17.03
CA ASP A 107 6.61 -3.99 17.51
C ASP A 107 6.18 -5.46 17.61
N ALA A 108 6.90 -6.33 16.89
CA ALA A 108 6.83 -7.76 17.13
C ALA A 108 7.62 -8.04 18.42
N THR A 109 6.92 -7.94 19.55
CA THR A 109 7.30 -8.50 20.86
C THR A 109 8.66 -8.06 21.40
N THR A 110 8.69 -6.94 22.11
CA THR A 110 9.65 -6.75 23.21
C THR A 110 9.18 -7.56 24.42
N GLY A 111 9.47 -8.86 24.39
CA GLY A 111 9.63 -9.64 25.60
C GLY A 111 11.04 -9.39 26.14
N ALA A 112 11.15 -8.56 27.19
CA ALA A 112 12.35 -8.49 28.00
C ALA A 112 11.93 -8.33 29.46
N GLY A 113 11.90 -9.45 30.18
CA GLY A 113 11.92 -9.42 31.64
C GLY A 113 13.29 -8.95 32.13
N GLY A 114 13.31 -8.27 33.27
CA GLY A 114 14.56 -7.85 33.93
C GLY A 114 14.29 -6.90 35.09
N LYS A 115 14.30 -7.47 36.29
CA LYS A 115 14.11 -6.83 37.60
C LYS A 115 15.08 -5.66 37.84
N ALA A 116 14.63 -4.67 38.61
CA ALA A 116 15.23 -4.26 39.87
C ALA A 116 14.17 -3.53 40.71
#